data_AF-A0AB36F9P9-F1
#
_entry.id   AF-A0AB36F9P9-F1
#
_cell.length_a   1.000
_cell.length_b   1.000
_cell.length_c   1.000
_cell.angle_alpha   90.00
_cell.angle_beta   90.00
_cell.angle_gamma   90.00
#
_symmetry.space_group_name_H-M   'P 1'
#
loop_
_entity.id
_entity.type
_entity.pdbx_description
1 polymer ?
#
loop_
_entity_poly.entity_id
_entity_poly.type
_entity_poly.pdbx_seq_one_letter_code
_entity_poly.pdbx_strand_id
1 'polypeptide(L)'
;MSEQQDKPYDVDTVNDGATIASKTSRWVKASMLGLAGLLAMTGVAYVTAKAVTPEVVVFDMKGTVDLFMQQSAQLQLDEDKARVLTTRFNSALSESLGEWQASHNAIILVKPAVMSDQRDITNEIRADIARRTQGGQ
;
A
#
# COMPACT_ATOMS: atom_id res chain seq x y z
N MET A 1 74.84 36.94 58.25
CA MET A 1 73.55 37.66 58.26
C MET A 1 72.83 37.21 57.00
N SER A 2 72.35 35.97 56.90
CA SER A 2 71.30 35.29 57.68
C SER A 2 69.91 35.81 57.31
N GLU A 3 69.28 35.01 56.44
CA GLU A 3 67.89 34.51 56.51
C GLU A 3 66.68 35.42 56.30
N GLN A 4 65.67 34.73 55.73
CA GLN A 4 64.21 34.98 55.72
C GLN A 4 63.70 36.02 54.69
N GLN A 5 62.70 35.74 53.86
CA GLN A 5 61.57 34.83 54.06
C GLN A 5 60.83 34.56 52.74
N ASP A 6 60.56 33.27 52.46
CA ASP A 6 59.53 32.83 51.53
C ASP A 6 58.17 33.43 51.91
N LYS A 7 57.38 33.88 50.92
CA LYS A 7 55.93 33.98 51.08
C LYS A 7 55.19 33.55 49.81
N PRO A 8 54.15 32.71 49.95
CA PRO A 8 53.50 31.99 48.86
C PRO A 8 52.35 32.82 48.27
N TYR A 9 52.19 32.77 46.95
CA TYR A 9 50.95 33.21 46.29
C TYR A 9 50.65 32.17 45.20
N ASP A 10 49.89 31.14 45.55
CA ASP A 10 48.42 31.06 45.56
C ASP A 10 47.94 30.48 44.23
N VAL A 11 47.89 29.16 44.25
CA VAL A 11 47.26 28.35 43.22
C VAL A 11 45.77 28.48 43.46
N ASP A 12 45.13 29.48 42.86
CA ASP A 12 43.69 29.45 42.72
C ASP A 12 43.22 30.02 41.38
N THR A 13 42.70 29.08 40.59
CA THR A 13 41.59 29.25 39.66
C THR A 13 41.71 30.32 38.57
N VAL A 14 42.28 29.90 37.44
CA VAL A 14 41.63 30.17 36.15
C VAL A 14 41.51 28.87 35.38
N ASN A 15 40.62 27.99 35.87
CA ASN A 15 39.83 27.20 34.93
C ASN A 15 38.97 28.24 34.21
N ASP A 16 39.52 28.79 33.14
CA ASP A 16 38.82 29.69 32.24
C ASP A 16 37.77 28.85 31.54
N GLY A 17 36.68 28.64 32.27
CA GLY A 17 35.45 28.07 31.78
C GLY A 17 34.94 29.02 30.73
N ALA A 18 35.47 28.88 29.52
CA ALA A 18 34.68 29.10 28.33
C ALA A 18 33.51 28.15 28.45
N THR A 19 32.46 28.58 29.16
CA THR A 19 31.10 28.17 28.90
C THR A 19 30.92 28.43 27.42
N ILE A 20 31.19 27.42 26.60
CA ILE A 20 30.80 27.37 25.20
C ILE A 20 29.30 27.47 25.28
N ALA A 21 28.84 28.71 25.11
CA ALA A 21 27.49 29.12 25.41
C ALA A 21 26.52 28.17 24.71
N SER A 22 25.43 27.87 25.41
CA SER A 22 24.24 27.11 25.05
C SER A 22 23.63 27.35 23.64
N LYS A 23 24.24 28.20 22.82
CA LYS A 23 23.91 28.48 21.43
C LYS A 23 24.03 27.22 20.57
N THR A 24 25.09 26.41 20.69
CA THR A 24 25.24 25.14 19.95
C THR A 24 24.13 24.15 20.28
N SER A 25 23.75 24.03 21.56
CA SER A 25 22.63 23.19 22.00
C SER A 25 21.29 23.65 21.39
N ARG A 26 21.05 24.97 21.27
CA ARG A 26 19.83 25.50 20.62
C ARG A 26 19.80 25.22 19.12
N TRP A 27 20.92 25.38 18.42
CA TRP A 27 21.00 25.05 16.99
C TRP A 27 20.86 23.54 16.75
N VAL A 28 21.49 22.70 17.58
CA VAL A 28 21.32 21.24 17.51
C VAL A 28 19.86 20.83 17.78
N LYS A 29 19.21 21.41 18.79
CA LYS A 29 17.78 21.15 19.06
C LYS A 29 16.88 21.60 17.92
N ALA A 30 17.14 22.77 17.32
CA ALA A 30 16.39 23.27 16.18
C ALA A 30 16.58 22.37 14.94
N SER A 31 17.82 21.95 14.66
CA SER A 31 18.12 21.01 13.58
C SER A 31 17.47 19.65 13.82
N MET A 32 17.49 19.14 15.06
CA MET A 32 16.85 17.88 15.43
C MET A 32 15.33 17.96 15.28
N LEU A 33 14.72 19.07 15.69
CA LEU A 33 13.28 19.31 15.51
C LEU A 33 12.92 19.42 14.03
N GLY A 34 13.74 20.12 13.23
CA GLY A 34 13.57 20.20 11.79
C GLY A 34 13.67 18.84 11.10
N LEU A 35 14.66 18.02 11.48
CA LEU A 35 14.81 16.66 10.97
C LEU A 35 13.63 15.77 11.36
N ALA A 36 13.15 15.87 12.61
CA ALA A 36 11.97 15.13 13.07
C ALA A 36 10.71 15.54 12.27
N GLY A 37 10.54 16.83 12.01
CA GLY A 37 9.46 17.33 11.15
C GLY A 37 9.55 16.81 9.71
N LEU A 38 10.75 16.80 9.13
CA LEU A 38 10.99 16.25 7.79
C LEU A 38 10.66 14.75 7.73
N LEU A 39 11.12 13.97 8.71
CA LEU A 39 10.82 12.54 8.80
C LEU A 39 9.32 12.27 8.95
N ALA A 40 8.62 13.07 9.75
CA ALA A 40 7.17 12.97 9.90
C ALA A 40 6.47 13.24 8.56
N MET A 41 6.85 14.31 7.84
CA MET A 41 6.30 14.62 6.52
C MET A 41 6.58 13.52 5.50
N THR A 42 7.81 13.01 5.43
CA THR A 42 8.17 11.91 4.54
C THR A 42 7.39 10.63 4.90
N GLY A 43 7.20 10.35 6.19
CA GLY A 43 6.40 9.21 6.65
C GLY A 43 4.95 9.30 6.19
N VAL A 44 4.30 10.46 6.38
CA VAL A 44 2.93 10.70 5.90
C VAL A 44 2.83 10.57 4.38
N ALA A 45 3.79 11.13 3.65
CA ALA A 45 3.84 11.01 2.19
C ALA A 45 3.99 9.56 1.74
N TYR A 46 4.87 8.79 2.38
CA TYR A 46 5.08 7.37 2.07
C TYR A 46 3.84 6.52 2.33
N VAL A 47 3.19 6.70 3.50
CA VAL A 47 1.97 5.97 3.85
C VAL A 47 0.86 6.31 2.87
N THR A 48 0.67 7.59 2.55
CA THR A 48 -0.33 8.02 1.56
C THR A 48 -0.04 7.42 0.19
N ALA A 49 1.20 7.49 -0.29
CA ALA A 49 1.60 6.92 -1.57
C ALA A 49 1.31 5.42 -1.64
N LYS A 50 1.64 4.67 -0.57
CA LYS A 50 1.35 3.24 -0.47
C LYS A 50 -0.16 2.94 -0.44
N ALA A 51 -0.96 3.76 0.23
CA ALA A 51 -2.40 3.57 0.33
C ALA A 51 -3.15 3.84 -0.99
N VAL A 52 -2.61 4.70 -1.86
CA VAL A 52 -3.25 5.08 -3.12
C VAL A 52 -2.65 4.41 -4.36
N THR A 53 -1.53 3.69 -4.23
CA THR A 53 -0.91 2.99 -5.37
C THR A 53 -1.80 1.83 -5.78
N PRO A 54 -2.33 1.81 -7.01
CA PRO A 54 -3.22 0.75 -7.43
C PRO A 54 -2.49 -0.57 -7.65
N GLU A 55 -3.13 -1.69 -7.31
CA GLU A 55 -2.64 -3.03 -7.64
C GLU A 55 -3.01 -3.36 -9.09
N VAL A 56 -2.03 -3.77 -9.90
CA VAL A 56 -2.29 -4.23 -11.28
C VAL A 56 -2.39 -5.75 -11.27
N VAL A 57 -3.54 -6.26 -11.72
CA VAL A 57 -3.85 -7.69 -11.73
C VAL A 57 -4.40 -8.10 -13.09
N VAL A 58 -4.38 -9.40 -13.38
CA VAL A 58 -4.86 -9.95 -14.65
C VAL A 58 -6.03 -10.90 -14.44
N PHE A 59 -6.96 -10.86 -15.39
CA PHE A 59 -8.13 -11.70 -15.43
C PHE A 59 -8.26 -12.36 -16.81
N ASP A 60 -8.45 -13.68 -16.83
CA ASP A 60 -8.78 -14.42 -18.03
C ASP A 60 -10.28 -14.39 -18.30
N MET A 61 -10.73 -13.28 -18.90
CA MET A 61 -12.13 -13.12 -19.30
C MET A 61 -12.54 -14.17 -20.32
N LYS A 62 -11.69 -14.43 -21.32
CA LYS A 62 -12.01 -15.36 -22.40
C LYS A 62 -12.22 -16.77 -21.86
N GLY A 63 -11.28 -17.31 -21.10
CA GLY A 63 -11.41 -18.63 -20.52
C GLY A 63 -12.61 -18.74 -19.57
N THR A 64 -12.97 -17.65 -18.89
CA THR A 64 -14.14 -17.63 -17.99
C THR A 64 -15.47 -17.68 -18.75
N VAL A 65 -15.59 -16.92 -19.84
CA VAL A 65 -16.77 -16.95 -20.70
C VAL A 65 -16.87 -18.28 -21.45
N ASP A 66 -15.75 -18.79 -21.98
CA ASP A 66 -15.72 -20.07 -22.69
C ASP A 66 -16.16 -21.22 -21.77
N LEU A 67 -15.71 -21.22 -20.51
CA LEU A 67 -16.13 -22.19 -19.50
C LEU A 67 -17.63 -22.09 -19.22
N PHE A 68 -18.17 -20.87 -19.08
CA PHE A 68 -19.61 -20.68 -18.91
C PHE A 68 -20.40 -21.22 -20.11
N MET A 69 -19.96 -20.96 -21.34
CA MET A 69 -20.60 -21.48 -22.55
C MET A 69 -20.55 -23.01 -22.60
N GLN A 70 -19.43 -23.62 -22.22
CA GLN A 70 -19.30 -25.07 -22.14
C GLN A 70 -20.25 -25.68 -21.10
N GLN A 71 -20.42 -25.02 -19.95
CA GLN A 71 -21.32 -25.45 -18.89
C GLN A 71 -22.79 -25.25 -19.27
N SER A 72 -23.13 -24.12 -19.87
CA SER A 72 -24.51 -23.82 -20.28
C SER A 72 -24.98 -24.74 -21.40
N ALA A 73 -24.09 -25.15 -22.32
CA ALA A 73 -24.41 -26.09 -23.39
C ALA A 73 -24.83 -27.48 -22.90
N GLN A 74 -24.44 -27.85 -21.67
CA GLN A 74 -24.85 -29.13 -21.05
C GLN A 74 -26.27 -29.05 -20.46
N LEU A 75 -26.73 -27.84 -20.17
CA LEU A 75 -28.10 -27.58 -19.75
C LEU A 75 -28.92 -27.48 -21.05
N GLN A 76 -29.79 -28.46 -21.33
CA GLN A 76 -30.73 -28.36 -22.44
C GLN A 76 -31.75 -27.25 -22.12
N LEU A 77 -31.41 -26.01 -22.48
CA LEU A 77 -32.21 -24.82 -22.19
C LEU A 77 -33.02 -24.40 -23.42
N ASP A 78 -34.24 -23.95 -23.18
CA ASP A 78 -34.96 -23.13 -24.15
C ASP A 78 -34.33 -21.72 -24.22
N GLU A 79 -34.66 -20.98 -25.28
CA GLU A 79 -34.10 -19.65 -25.56
C GLU A 79 -34.27 -18.67 -24.39
N ASP A 80 -35.45 -18.67 -23.76
CA ASP A 80 -35.77 -17.76 -22.66
C ASP A 80 -34.91 -18.06 -21.43
N LYS A 81 -34.73 -19.34 -21.07
CA LYS A 81 -33.84 -19.75 -19.97
C LYS A 81 -32.38 -19.46 -20.28
N ALA A 82 -31.93 -19.69 -21.52
CA ALA A 82 -30.56 -19.39 -21.94
C ALA A 82 -30.26 -17.89 -21.80
N ARG A 83 -31.22 -17.03 -22.18
CA ARG A 83 -31.11 -15.58 -22.03
C ARG A 83 -31.04 -15.14 -20.56
N VAL A 84 -31.90 -15.70 -19.70
CA VAL A 84 -31.90 -15.41 -18.26
C VAL A 84 -30.57 -15.83 -17.63
N LEU A 85 -30.08 -17.04 -17.95
CA LEU A 85 -28.82 -17.55 -17.43
C LEU A 85 -27.63 -16.67 -17.85
N THR A 86 -27.58 -16.29 -19.12
CA THR A 86 -26.53 -15.40 -19.66
C THR A 86 -26.58 -14.01 -19.00
N THR A 87 -27.78 -13.47 -18.77
CA THR A 87 -27.95 -12.18 -18.08
C THR A 87 -27.44 -12.24 -16.65
N ARG A 88 -27.81 -13.30 -15.90
CA ARG A 88 -27.34 -13.53 -14.53
C ARG A 88 -25.82 -13.67 -14.47
N PHE A 89 -25.22 -14.42 -15.39
CA PHE A 89 -23.77 -14.57 -15.47
C PHE A 89 -23.07 -13.22 -15.71
N ASN A 90 -23.53 -12.42 -16.68
CA ASN A 90 -22.91 -11.12 -16.97
C ASN A 90 -23.04 -10.12 -15.82
N SER A 91 -24.19 -10.12 -15.11
CA SER A 91 -24.37 -9.29 -13.90
C SER A 91 -23.36 -9.72 -12.83
N ALA A 92 -23.31 -11.02 -12.51
CA ALA A 92 -22.40 -11.55 -11.50
C ALA A 92 -20.93 -11.30 -11.85
N LEU A 93 -20.53 -11.43 -13.12
CA LEU A 93 -19.18 -11.10 -13.57
C LEU A 93 -18.85 -9.62 -13.38
N SER A 94 -19.75 -8.73 -13.80
CA SER A 94 -19.54 -7.28 -13.71
C SER A 94 -19.48 -6.80 -12.26
N GLU A 95 -20.38 -7.30 -11.42
CA GLU A 95 -20.39 -7.00 -9.98
C GLU A 95 -19.15 -7.56 -9.27
N SER A 96 -18.76 -8.80 -9.58
CA SER A 96 -17.57 -9.42 -8.99
C SER A 96 -16.31 -8.62 -9.28
N LEU A 97 -16.11 -8.22 -10.55
CA LEU A 97 -14.98 -7.38 -10.95
C LEU A 97 -15.05 -6.00 -10.30
N GLY A 98 -16.23 -5.36 -10.30
CA GLY A 98 -16.41 -4.03 -9.71
C GLY A 98 -16.13 -4.00 -8.21
N GLU A 99 -16.65 -4.95 -7.45
CA GLU A 99 -16.39 -5.06 -6.01
C GLU A 99 -14.93 -5.42 -5.72
N TRP A 100 -14.31 -6.27 -6.53
CA TRP A 100 -12.89 -6.58 -6.40
C TRP A 100 -12.03 -5.34 -6.61
N GLN A 101 -12.29 -4.56 -7.67
CA GLN A 101 -11.58 -3.30 -7.93
C GLN A 101 -11.74 -2.30 -6.80
N ALA A 102 -12.97 -2.14 -6.28
CA ALA A 102 -13.25 -1.20 -5.19
C ALA A 102 -12.57 -1.61 -3.88
N SER A 103 -12.57 -2.90 -3.53
CA SER A 103 -11.98 -3.41 -2.30
C SER A 103 -10.45 -3.46 -2.31
N HIS A 104 -9.83 -3.60 -3.49
CA HIS A 104 -8.38 -3.75 -3.63
C HIS A 104 -7.67 -2.51 -4.21
N ASN A 105 -8.42 -1.45 -4.59
CA ASN A 105 -7.88 -0.34 -5.38
C ASN A 105 -7.11 -0.88 -6.60
N ALA A 106 -7.75 -1.77 -7.36
CA ALA A 106 -7.09 -2.56 -8.39
C ALA A 106 -7.45 -2.10 -9.80
N ILE A 107 -6.46 -2.19 -10.69
CA ILE A 107 -6.63 -2.10 -12.14
C ILE A 107 -6.58 -3.52 -12.68
N ILE A 108 -7.71 -3.98 -13.22
CA ILE A 108 -7.83 -5.33 -13.80
C ILE A 108 -7.55 -5.24 -15.30
N LEU A 109 -6.57 -6.02 -15.75
CA LEU A 109 -6.22 -6.18 -17.16
C LEU A 109 -6.67 -7.54 -17.68
N VAL A 110 -7.01 -7.62 -18.95
CA VAL A 110 -7.42 -8.89 -19.58
C VAL A 110 -6.18 -9.61 -20.10
N LYS A 111 -5.98 -10.89 -19.74
CA LYS A 111 -4.75 -11.67 -20.01
C LYS A 111 -4.16 -11.55 -21.42
N PRO A 112 -4.94 -11.63 -22.52
CA PRO A 112 -4.40 -11.50 -23.87
C PRO A 112 -3.73 -10.14 -24.18
N ALA A 113 -4.00 -9.11 -23.37
CA ALA A 113 -3.51 -7.75 -23.60
C ALA A 113 -2.25 -7.40 -22.78
N VAL A 114 -1.73 -8.31 -21.96
CA VAL A 114 -0.57 -8.07 -21.08
C VAL A 114 0.64 -8.90 -21.50
N MET A 115 1.81 -8.27 -21.53
CA MET A 115 3.08 -8.92 -21.84
C MET A 115 3.89 -9.27 -20.58
N SER A 116 3.58 -8.62 -19.45
CA SER A 116 4.28 -8.81 -18.18
C SER A 116 3.49 -9.76 -17.28
N ASP A 117 4.20 -10.59 -16.53
CA ASP A 117 3.59 -11.41 -15.48
C ASP A 117 3.00 -10.51 -14.39
N GLN A 118 1.69 -10.60 -14.22
CA GLN A 118 0.94 -9.94 -13.15
C GLN A 118 0.20 -11.01 -12.34
N ARG A 119 -0.25 -10.65 -11.13
CA ARG A 119 -1.07 -11.55 -10.33
C ARG A 119 -2.36 -11.89 -11.07
N ASP A 120 -2.60 -13.18 -11.27
CA ASP A 120 -3.82 -13.70 -11.87
C ASP A 120 -4.91 -13.90 -10.83
N ILE A 121 -6.02 -13.18 -10.97
CA ILE A 121 -7.18 -13.22 -10.07
C ILE A 121 -8.34 -14.08 -10.61
N THR A 122 -8.10 -14.83 -11.69
CA THR A 122 -9.16 -15.57 -12.40
C THR A 122 -9.90 -16.55 -11.50
N ASN A 123 -9.21 -17.22 -10.60
CA ASN A 123 -9.83 -18.21 -9.72
C ASN A 123 -10.69 -17.54 -8.63
N GLU A 124 -10.23 -16.43 -8.03
CA GLU A 124 -11.02 -15.67 -7.06
C GLU A 124 -12.33 -15.15 -7.66
N ILE A 125 -12.24 -14.55 -8.85
CA ILE A 125 -13.40 -13.99 -9.57
C ILE A 125 -14.38 -15.09 -9.97
N ARG A 126 -13.90 -16.22 -10.52
CA ARG A 126 -14.77 -17.36 -10.88
C ARG A 126 -15.50 -17.92 -9.66
N ALA A 127 -14.82 -18.05 -8.52
CA ALA A 127 -15.44 -18.52 -7.29
C ALA A 127 -16.53 -17.57 -6.80
N ASP A 128 -16.32 -16.26 -6.91
CA ASP A 128 -17.31 -15.26 -6.54
C ASP A 128 -18.52 -15.24 -7.49
N ILE A 129 -18.30 -15.33 -8.80
CA ILE A 129 -19.38 -15.49 -9.79
C ILE A 129 -20.22 -16.72 -9.49
N ALA A 130 -19.58 -17.86 -9.18
CA ALA A 130 -20.29 -19.09 -8.82
C ALA A 130 -21.16 -18.89 -7.58
N ARG A 131 -20.66 -18.21 -6.53
CA ARG A 131 -21.47 -17.88 -5.34
C ARG A 131 -22.68 -17.01 -5.68
N ARG A 132 -22.49 -15.95 -6.47
CA ARG A 132 -23.57 -15.02 -6.86
C ARG A 132 -24.64 -15.68 -7.72
N THR A 133 -24.21 -16.56 -8.62
CA THR A 133 -25.12 -17.27 -9.53
C THR A 133 -25.87 -18.42 -8.86
N GLN A 134 -25.27 -19.07 -7.84
CA GLN A 134 -25.92 -20.12 -7.04
C GLN A 134 -26.79 -19.57 -5.91
N GLY A 135 -26.41 -18.45 -5.29
CA GLY A 135 -27.12 -17.84 -4.15
C GLY A 135 -28.35 -17.00 -4.50
N GLY A 136 -28.72 -16.91 -5.79
CA GLY A 136 -29.90 -16.18 -6.27
C GLY A 136 -31.16 -17.04 -6.41
N GLN A 137 -31.37 -17.98 -5.48
CA GLN A 137 -32.58 -18.81 -5.36
C GLN A 137 -33.50 -18.29 -4.26
#